data_AF-A0A8K0J6W2-F1
#
_entry.id   AF-A0A8K0J6W2-F1
#
_cell.length_a   1.000
_cell.length_b   1.000
_cell.length_c   1.000
_cell.angle_alpha   90.00
_cell.angle_beta   90.00
_cell.angle_gamma   90.00
#
_symmetry.space_group_name_H-M   'P 1'
#
loop_
_entity.id
_entity.type
_entity.pdbx_description
1 polymer ?
#
loop_
_entity_poly.entity_id
_entity_poly.type
_entity_poly.pdbx_seq_one_letter_code
_entity_poly.pdbx_strand_id
1 'polypeptide(L)'
;MSTARTRYEVNKTRIRDLREEIPVWQQMLKEVEGVAAISDSMSPQEKQQLSSSANSVSRLRKSDRPNSIEETEEYMNHSGGDIKVKLQQLHIELDHLESEQRRLEQEMQVHQQSGGSK
;
A
#
# COMPACT_ATOMS: atom_id res chain seq x y z
N MET A 1 -16.97 -5.11 30.51
CA MET A 1 -16.18 -4.22 29.62
C MET A 1 -17.12 -3.15 29.08
N SER A 2 -16.71 -1.89 29.01
CA SER A 2 -17.51 -0.86 28.34
C SER A 2 -17.32 -0.94 26.82
N THR A 3 -18.36 -0.58 26.06
CA THR A 3 -18.31 -0.53 24.57
C THR A 3 -17.20 0.41 24.07
N ALA A 4 -16.88 1.48 24.82
CA ALA A 4 -15.75 2.36 24.52
C ALA A 4 -14.40 1.64 24.67
N ARG A 5 -14.21 0.85 25.73
CA ARG A 5 -12.97 0.10 25.97
C ARG A 5 -12.76 -1.01 24.95
N THR A 6 -13.82 -1.73 24.56
CA THR A 6 -13.72 -2.73 23.49
C THR A 6 -13.30 -2.10 22.17
N ARG A 7 -13.92 -0.99 21.77
CA ARG A 7 -13.53 -0.24 20.56
C ARG A 7 -12.10 0.27 20.63
N TYR A 8 -11.65 0.75 21.79
CA TYR A 8 -10.27 1.19 22.01
C TYR A 8 -9.26 0.08 21.68
N GLU A 9 -9.42 -1.12 22.26
CA GLU A 9 -8.50 -2.23 22.02
C GLU A 9 -8.52 -2.73 20.57
N VAL A 10 -9.70 -2.74 19.94
CA VAL A 10 -9.85 -3.06 18.52
C VAL A 10 -9.10 -2.04 17.65
N ASN A 11 -9.34 -0.75 17.86
CA ASN A 11 -8.68 0.32 17.11
C ASN A 11 -7.17 0.29 17.30
N LYS A 12 -6.70 0.01 18.53
CA LYS A 12 -5.26 -0.10 18.83
C LYS A 12 -4.59 -1.21 18.03
N THR A 13 -5.25 -2.36 17.92
CA THR A 13 -4.77 -3.50 17.12
C THR A 13 -4.70 -3.10 15.65
N ARG A 14 -5.79 -2.56 15.09
CA ARG A 14 -5.83 -2.17 13.68
C ARG A 14 -4.82 -1.07 13.33
N ILE A 15 -4.60 -0.08 14.21
CA ILE A 15 -3.58 0.97 14.03
C ILE A 15 -2.19 0.36 13.94
N ARG A 16 -1.86 -0.61 14.80
CA ARG A 16 -0.57 -1.31 14.72
C ARG A 16 -0.43 -2.00 13.37
N ASP A 17 -1.44 -2.76 12.97
CA ASP A 17 -1.40 -3.52 11.72
C ASP A 17 -1.29 -2.56 10.50
N LEU A 18 -1.97 -1.41 10.51
CA LEU A 18 -1.84 -0.37 9.48
C LEU A 18 -0.44 0.24 9.42
N ARG A 19 0.18 0.49 10.58
CA ARG A 19 1.57 0.98 10.66
C ARG A 19 2.59 -0.02 10.14
N GLU A 20 2.27 -1.31 10.13
CA GLU A 20 3.09 -2.37 9.53
C GLU A 20 2.80 -2.53 8.02
N GLU A 21 1.54 -2.38 7.61
CA GLU A 21 1.09 -2.53 6.23
C GLU A 21 1.58 -1.36 5.33
N ILE A 22 1.47 -0.11 5.80
CA ILE A 22 1.82 1.09 4.99
C ILE A 22 3.28 1.04 4.46
N PRO A 23 4.32 0.74 5.28
CA PRO A 23 5.69 0.66 4.78
C PRO A 23 5.90 -0.40 3.69
N VAL A 24 5.17 -1.53 3.76
CA VAL A 24 5.23 -2.58 2.74
C VAL A 24 4.71 -2.06 1.41
N TRP A 25 3.55 -1.40 1.41
CA TRP A 25 2.99 -0.80 0.21
C TRP A 25 3.84 0.36 -0.33
N GLN A 26 4.46 1.17 0.55
CA GLN A 26 5.40 2.22 0.15
C GLN A 26 6.64 1.64 -0.55
N GLN A 27 7.17 0.52 -0.04
CA GLN A 27 8.29 -0.17 -0.66
C GLN A 27 7.90 -0.78 -2.01
N MET A 28 6.72 -1.42 -2.10
CA MET A 28 6.19 -1.92 -3.38
C MET A 28 6.03 -0.80 -4.41
N LEU A 29 5.52 0.36 -3.99
CA LEU A 29 5.38 1.52 -4.89
C LEU A 29 6.74 1.95 -5.44
N LYS A 30 7.74 2.07 -4.56
CA LYS A 30 9.10 2.46 -4.93
C LYS A 30 9.73 1.47 -5.90
N GLU A 31 9.49 0.17 -5.73
CA GLU A 31 9.98 -0.85 -6.65
C GLU A 31 9.33 -0.70 -8.03
N VAL A 32 8.00 -0.55 -8.09
CA VAL A 32 7.28 -0.36 -9.36
C VAL A 32 7.72 0.91 -10.08
N GLU A 33 7.80 2.04 -9.37
CA GLU A 33 8.29 3.30 -9.92
C GLU A 33 9.77 3.22 -10.34
N GLY A 34 10.59 2.46 -9.60
CA GLY A 34 11.99 2.22 -9.94
C GLY A 34 12.16 1.43 -11.24
N VAL A 35 11.37 0.38 -11.44
CA VAL A 35 11.40 -0.38 -12.71
C VAL A 35 10.88 0.47 -13.86
N ALA A 36 9.85 1.31 -13.64
CA ALA A 36 9.36 2.24 -14.65
C ALA A 36 10.44 3.27 -15.05
N ALA A 37 11.13 3.86 -14.07
CA ALA A 37 12.23 4.81 -14.32
C ALA A 37 13.41 4.16 -15.06
N ILE A 38 13.74 2.90 -14.76
CA ILE A 38 14.74 2.14 -15.52
C ILE A 38 14.28 1.97 -16.96
N SER A 39 13.02 1.58 -17.18
CA SER A 39 12.45 1.47 -18.53
C SER A 39 12.55 2.79 -19.28
N ASP A 40 12.19 3.91 -18.67
CA ASP A 40 12.26 5.24 -19.30
C ASP A 40 13.69 5.69 -19.63
N SER A 41 14.68 5.24 -18.86
CA SER A 41 16.10 5.55 -19.09
C SER A 41 16.78 4.69 -20.16
N MET A 42 16.15 3.59 -20.60
CA MET A 42 16.67 2.75 -21.68
C MET A 42 16.47 3.45 -23.03
N SER A 43 17.52 3.50 -23.84
CA SER A 43 17.41 3.99 -25.21
C SER A 43 16.43 3.13 -26.02
N PRO A 44 15.76 3.68 -27.05
CA PRO A 44 14.90 2.91 -27.94
C PRO A 44 15.61 1.68 -28.53
N GLN A 45 16.93 1.76 -28.76
CA GLN A 45 17.74 0.62 -29.24
C GLN A 45 17.91 -0.47 -28.17
N GLU A 46 18.14 -0.11 -26.91
CA GLU A 46 18.27 -1.08 -25.81
C GLU A 46 16.92 -1.76 -25.51
N LYS A 47 15.80 -1.01 -25.60
CA LYS A 47 14.44 -1.56 -25.56
C LYS A 47 14.22 -2.56 -26.71
N GLN A 48 14.63 -2.21 -27.93
CA GLN A 48 14.53 -3.11 -29.10
C GLN A 48 15.38 -4.37 -28.97
N GLN A 49 16.58 -4.27 -28.38
CA GLN A 49 17.45 -5.44 -28.15
C GLN A 49 16.89 -6.37 -27.07
N LEU A 50 16.26 -5.83 -26.02
CA LEU A 50 15.57 -6.62 -25.00
C LEU A 50 14.32 -7.33 -25.55
N SER A 51 13.49 -6.66 -26.35
CA SER A 51 12.31 -7.30 -26.96
C SER A 51 12.71 -8.39 -27.96
N SER A 52 13.81 -8.20 -28.70
CA SER A 52 14.38 -9.20 -29.61
C SER A 52 14.92 -10.42 -28.86
N SER A 53 15.57 -10.19 -27.72
CA SER A 53 16.10 -11.25 -26.85
C SER A 53 14.97 -11.98 -26.11
N ALA A 54 13.94 -11.26 -25.65
CA ALA A 54 12.74 -11.81 -25.01
C ALA A 54 11.93 -12.67 -25.98
N ASN A 55 11.78 -12.27 -27.26
CA ASN A 55 11.14 -13.08 -28.29
C ASN A 55 11.90 -14.37 -28.63
N SER A 56 13.22 -14.35 -28.49
CA SER A 56 14.06 -15.55 -28.68
C SER A 56 13.92 -16.55 -27.52
N VAL A 57 13.62 -16.05 -26.32
CA VAL A 57 13.39 -16.87 -25.11
C VAL A 57 11.90 -17.27 -24.94
N SER A 58 10.95 -16.46 -25.40
CA SER A 58 9.49 -16.71 -25.28
C SER A 58 9.00 -17.91 -26.08
N ARG A 59 9.76 -18.41 -27.06
CA ARG A 59 9.43 -19.69 -27.73
C ARG A 59 9.50 -20.89 -26.78
N LEU A 60 10.09 -20.74 -25.59
CA LEU A 60 10.29 -21.84 -24.64
C LEU A 60 9.25 -21.92 -23.50
N ARG A 61 8.40 -20.92 -23.27
CA ARG A 61 7.32 -21.02 -22.26
C ARG A 61 6.04 -20.29 -22.69
N LYS A 62 5.02 -21.08 -23.06
CA LYS A 62 3.64 -20.63 -23.23
C LYS A 62 2.99 -20.46 -21.86
N SER A 63 2.86 -19.23 -21.38
CA SER A 63 1.74 -18.77 -20.51
C SER A 63 2.08 -17.42 -19.87
N ASP A 64 1.29 -16.40 -20.23
CA ASP A 64 0.97 -15.19 -19.45
C ASP A 64 2.13 -14.30 -19.01
N ARG A 65 2.95 -13.85 -19.97
CA ARG A 65 3.81 -12.68 -19.77
C ARG A 65 3.55 -11.63 -20.86
N PRO A 66 3.65 -10.34 -20.54
CA PRO A 66 3.48 -9.26 -21.52
C PRO A 66 4.38 -9.51 -22.73
N ASN A 67 3.80 -9.42 -23.92
CA ASN A 67 4.43 -9.71 -25.20
C ASN A 67 5.26 -8.53 -25.70
N SER A 68 5.11 -7.35 -25.11
CA SER A 68 5.88 -6.16 -25.45
C SER A 68 6.32 -5.37 -24.22
N ILE A 69 7.29 -4.47 -24.45
CA ILE A 69 7.73 -3.50 -23.47
C ILE A 69 6.62 -2.49 -23.20
N GLU A 70 5.82 -2.10 -24.21
CA GLU A 70 4.65 -1.24 -23.99
C GLU A 70 3.61 -1.89 -23.07
N GLU A 71 3.32 -3.18 -23.21
CA GLU A 71 2.41 -3.90 -22.30
C GLU A 71 2.97 -3.98 -20.88
N THR A 72 4.30 -4.04 -20.74
CA THR A 72 4.98 -4.04 -19.43
C THR A 72 4.92 -2.66 -18.78
N GLU A 73 5.11 -1.59 -19.54
CA GLU A 73 4.98 -0.19 -19.08
C GLU A 73 3.53 0.13 -18.69
N GLU A 74 2.55 -0.28 -19.49
CA GLU A 74 1.13 -0.08 -19.20
C GLU A 74 0.68 -0.87 -17.95
N TYR A 75 1.15 -2.11 -17.79
CA TYR A 75 0.93 -2.91 -16.59
C TYR A 75 1.54 -2.27 -15.34
N MET A 76 2.76 -1.74 -15.42
CA MET A 76 3.40 -1.07 -14.29
C MET A 76 2.76 0.28 -13.94
N ASN A 77 2.30 1.04 -14.94
CA ASN A 77 1.58 2.29 -14.70
C ASN A 77 0.23 2.05 -14.00
N HIS A 78 -0.53 1.02 -14.43
CA HIS A 78 -1.75 0.62 -13.73
C HIS A 78 -1.46 0.14 -12.31
N SER A 79 -0.47 -0.75 -12.14
CA SER A 79 -0.09 -1.30 -10.84
C SER A 79 0.40 -0.21 -9.87
N GLY A 80 1.17 0.77 -10.35
CA GLY A 80 1.61 1.91 -9.57
C GLY A 80 0.45 2.83 -9.16
N GLY A 81 -0.52 3.03 -10.06
CA GLY A 81 -1.76 3.76 -9.76
C GLY A 81 -2.58 3.10 -8.64
N ASP A 82 -2.79 1.78 -8.73
CA ASP A 82 -3.54 1.02 -7.73
C ASP A 82 -2.86 1.02 -6.36
N ILE A 83 -1.53 0.87 -6.32
CA ILE A 83 -0.75 0.96 -5.07
C ILE A 83 -0.89 2.35 -4.44
N LYS A 84 -0.85 3.44 -5.23
CA LYS A 84 -1.04 4.81 -4.72
C LYS A 84 -2.42 5.00 -4.10
N VAL A 85 -3.47 4.53 -4.76
CA VAL A 85 -4.84 4.58 -4.25
C VAL A 85 -4.96 3.80 -2.94
N LYS A 86 -4.42 2.58 -2.90
CA LYS A 86 -4.40 1.75 -1.69
C LYS A 86 -3.65 2.44 -0.55
N LEU A 87 -2.48 3.01 -0.81
CA LEU A 87 -1.71 3.78 0.19
C LEU A 87 -2.50 4.97 0.72
N GLN A 88 -3.19 5.71 -0.15
CA GLN A 88 -4.02 6.83 0.28
C GLN A 88 -5.16 6.37 1.20
N GLN A 89 -5.84 5.27 0.85
CA GLN A 89 -6.89 4.69 1.69
C GLN A 89 -6.36 4.25 3.07
N LEU A 90 -5.19 3.61 3.11
CA LEU A 90 -4.56 3.17 4.37
C LEU A 90 -4.20 4.35 5.28
N HIS A 91 -3.67 5.44 4.72
CA HIS A 91 -3.39 6.65 5.51
C HIS A 91 -4.66 7.29 6.06
N ILE A 92 -5.72 7.38 5.24
CA ILE A 92 -7.02 7.92 5.69
C ILE A 92 -7.58 7.06 6.83
N GLU A 93 -7.52 5.74 6.70
CA GLU A 93 -7.95 4.81 7.76
C GLU A 93 -7.14 5.00 9.04
N LEU A 94 -5.81 5.11 8.92
CA LEU A 94 -4.91 5.33 10.06
C LEU A 94 -5.24 6.64 10.77
N ASP A 95 -5.35 7.75 10.05
CA ASP A 95 -5.66 9.08 10.60
C ASP A 95 -7.02 9.09 11.31
N HIS A 96 -8.00 8.41 10.72
CA HIS A 96 -9.33 8.25 11.30
C HIS A 96 -9.27 7.48 12.63
N LEU A 97 -8.63 6.31 12.63
CA LEU A 97 -8.53 5.47 13.81
C LEU A 97 -7.73 6.10 14.93
N GLU A 98 -6.64 6.82 14.62
CA GLU A 98 -5.85 7.57 15.60
C GLU A 98 -6.67 8.71 16.24
N SER A 99 -7.50 9.38 15.44
CA SER A 99 -8.41 10.41 15.94
C SER A 99 -9.50 9.82 16.84
N GLU A 100 -10.08 8.69 16.44
CA GLU A 100 -11.07 8.00 17.27
C GLU A 100 -10.45 7.45 18.56
N GLN A 101 -9.22 6.95 18.50
CA GLN A 101 -8.43 6.53 19.66
C GLN A 101 -8.30 7.66 20.70
N ARG A 102 -7.84 8.85 20.28
CA ARG A 102 -7.77 10.04 21.16
C ARG A 102 -9.12 10.40 21.77
N ARG A 103 -10.20 10.32 20.98
CA ARG A 103 -11.57 10.59 21.46
C ARG A 103 -11.99 9.57 22.54
N LEU A 104 -11.73 8.28 22.32
CA LEU A 104 -12.05 7.21 23.26
C LEU A 104 -11.23 7.32 24.55
N GLU A 105 -9.96 7.74 24.48
CA GLU A 105 -9.15 8.00 25.68
C GLU A 105 -9.77 9.08 26.56
N GLN A 106 -10.18 10.20 25.96
CA GLN A 106 -10.85 11.28 26.67
C GLN A 106 -12.18 10.83 27.29
N GLU A 107 -13.01 10.11 26.51
CA GLU A 107 -14.29 9.57 26.98
C GLU A 107 -14.07 8.65 28.22
N MET A 108 -13.09 7.76 28.15
CA MET A 108 -12.76 6.86 29.27
C MET A 108 -12.19 7.59 30.50
N GLN A 109 -11.39 8.65 30.31
CA GLN A 109 -10.87 9.47 31.42
C GLN A 109 -12.00 10.20 32.15
N VAL A 110 -12.93 10.82 31.41
CA VAL A 110 -14.08 11.52 31.99
C VAL A 110 -14.94 10.56 32.82
N HIS A 111 -15.22 9.36 32.31
CA HIS A 111 -15.98 8.35 33.04
C HIS A 111 -15.29 7.84 34.32
N GLN A 112 -13.96 7.75 34.35
CA GLN A 112 -13.22 7.39 35.57
C GLN A 112 -13.34 8.47 36.65
N GLN A 113 -13.21 9.75 36.28
CA GLN A 113 -13.31 10.87 37.23
C GLN A 113 -14.73 11.04 37.77
N SER A 114 -15.74 10.75 36.94
CA SER A 114 -17.16 10.85 37.33
C SER A 114 -17.63 9.75 38.28
N GLY A 115 -16.90 8.62 38.37
CA GLY A 115 -17.23 7.48 39.22
C GLY A 115 -16.61 7.51 40.63
N GLY A 116 -15.69 8.45 40.90
CA GLY A 116 -14.98 8.58 42.18
C GLY A 116 -15.63 9.55 43.19
N SER A 117 -16.75 10.18 42.83
CA SER A 117 -17.48 11.12 43.68
C SER A 117 -18.76 10.48 44.24
N LYS A 118 -18.63 9.51 45.15
CA LYS A 118 -19.72 9.08 46.04
C LYS A 118 -19.18 8.70 47.40
#